data_AF-A0A0Q8BB48-F1
#
_entry.id   AF-A0A0Q8BB48-F1
#
_cell.length_a   1.000
_cell.length_b   1.000
_cell.length_c   1.000
_cell.angle_alpha   90.00
_cell.angle_beta   90.00
_cell.angle_gamma   90.00
#
_symmetry.space_group_name_H-M   'P 1'
#
loop_
_entity.id
_entity.type
_entity.pdbx_description
1 polymer ?
#
loop_
_entity_poly.entity_id
_entity_poly.type
_entity_poly.pdbx_seq_one_letter_code
_entity_poly.pdbx_strand_id
1 'polypeptide(L)'
;MLSDIPLWVWPLVAALIVVVIFHVPENDLKALNTRFIGGEAAKTIVAIASFVGFLAVVLTFIQIRNDFQDREVERTTRHAEEINKAWDRLLQPTGGNIGKGAALTLVYGAGEIDEELDLSCKAVGSWDSAQGKCGTPPRFHKVTLDHGNRSGDELANAFANAPKGIRLAGAKLRDWKMNWVHFPDADFQGTEIDGIEMRNSLLSGRFDGARFARCDLIQSAIYTFDTPPDLIRCNISGATLNWIENPRAHFLGLRAWADYPPLTFDNEDRIFPTEIYKVPRRIVKIEVLRKISLCTPPTDLHGNPLPLESRQLLADQLDRPCQTMKAEDAMAKYPNAYQFRGSIRDALFKR
;
A
#
# COMPACT_ATOMS: atom_id res chain seq x y z
N MET A 1 29.02 28.27 8.74
CA MET A 1 30.35 27.63 8.83
C MET A 1 31.39 28.43 9.59
N LEU A 2 31.40 29.79 9.59
CA LEU A 2 32.28 30.57 10.50
C LEU A 2 31.72 30.74 11.93
N SER A 3 30.44 30.42 12.14
CA SER A 3 29.75 30.54 13.44
C SER A 3 30.12 29.47 14.46
N ASP A 4 30.72 28.36 14.04
CA ASP A 4 30.98 27.19 14.91
C ASP A 4 32.46 27.02 15.27
N ILE A 5 33.30 28.00 14.93
CA ILE A 5 34.70 28.00 15.39
C ILE A 5 34.70 28.30 16.89
N PRO A 6 35.21 27.40 17.75
CA PRO A 6 35.25 27.63 19.18
C PRO A 6 35.94 28.97 19.48
N LEU A 7 35.32 29.80 20.33
CA LEU A 7 35.77 31.17 20.60
C LEU A 7 37.25 31.27 21.03
N TRP A 8 37.83 30.19 21.54
CA TRP A 8 39.23 30.12 21.96
C TRP A 8 40.25 29.98 20.80
N VAL A 9 39.82 29.63 19.59
CA VAL A 9 40.71 29.52 18.42
C VAL A 9 41.13 30.91 17.90
N TRP A 10 40.23 31.89 17.97
CA TRP A 10 40.49 33.27 17.56
C TRP A 10 41.67 33.93 18.28
N PRO A 11 41.82 33.86 19.61
CA PRO A 11 42.99 34.41 20.29
C PRO A 11 44.31 33.71 19.92
N LEU A 12 44.29 32.42 19.57
CA LEU A 12 45.50 31.72 19.08
C LEU A 12 45.90 32.19 17.67
N VAL A 13 44.94 32.32 16.77
CA VAL A 13 45.19 32.86 15.42
C VAL A 13 45.66 34.32 15.50
N ALA A 14 45.04 35.13 16.35
CA ALA A 14 45.44 36.51 16.59
C ALA A 14 46.86 36.59 17.18
N ALA A 15 47.20 35.74 18.15
CA ALA A 15 48.55 35.69 18.73
C ALA A 15 49.59 35.30 17.67
N LEU A 16 49.29 34.33 16.79
CA LEU A 16 50.17 33.92 15.70
C LEU A 16 50.38 35.05 14.68
N ILE A 17 49.32 35.77 14.31
CA ILE A 17 49.40 36.93 13.42
C ILE A 17 50.22 38.05 14.06
N VAL A 18 50.02 38.32 15.35
CA VAL A 18 50.78 39.34 16.09
C VAL A 18 52.26 38.99 16.16
N VAL A 19 52.62 37.73 16.43
CA VAL A 19 54.02 37.29 16.43
C VAL A 19 54.65 37.47 15.04
N VAL A 20 53.93 37.10 13.98
CA VAL A 20 54.44 37.24 12.60
C VAL A 20 54.59 38.70 12.18
N ILE A 21 53.64 39.57 12.55
CA ILE A 21 53.68 41.00 12.18
C ILE A 21 54.72 41.77 13.00
N PHE A 22 54.83 41.49 14.31
CA PHE A 22 55.65 42.31 15.19
C PHE A 22 57.10 41.84 15.35
N HIS A 23 57.44 40.59 14.98
CA HIS A 23 58.81 40.08 15.12
C HIS A 23 59.57 39.93 13.81
N VAL A 24 59.01 40.34 12.67
CA VAL A 24 59.71 40.30 11.37
C VAL A 24 60.04 41.73 10.92
N PRO A 25 61.31 42.18 11.00
CA PRO A 25 61.72 43.51 10.57
C PRO A 25 61.53 43.71 9.06
N GLU A 26 61.02 44.87 8.64
CA GLU A 26 60.73 45.19 7.24
C GLU A 26 61.93 45.01 6.28
N ASN A 27 63.15 45.20 6.79
CA ASN A 27 64.38 45.09 5.99
C ASN A 27 64.78 43.64 5.68
N ASP A 28 64.26 42.66 6.42
CA ASP A 28 64.58 41.23 6.21
C ASP A 28 63.61 40.53 5.25
N LEU A 29 62.48 41.15 4.89
CA LEU A 29 61.46 40.52 4.03
C LEU A 29 61.97 40.20 2.62
N LYS A 30 62.85 41.02 2.04
CA LYS A 30 63.45 40.74 0.71
C LYS A 30 64.54 39.68 0.73
N ALA A 31 65.29 39.56 1.84
CA ALA A 31 66.34 38.55 2.01
C ALA A 31 65.75 37.20 2.47
N LEU A 32 64.68 37.23 3.26
CA LEU A 32 63.87 36.05 3.60
C LEU A 32 63.21 35.48 2.36
N ASN A 33 62.68 36.29 1.45
CA ASN A 33 62.01 35.76 0.25
C ASN A 33 62.96 34.92 -0.63
N THR A 34 64.20 35.34 -0.84
CA THR A 34 65.19 34.58 -1.65
C THR A 34 65.81 33.39 -0.90
N ARG A 35 65.93 33.44 0.43
CA ARG A 35 66.39 32.28 1.23
C ARG A 35 65.30 31.26 1.56
N PHE A 36 64.06 31.69 1.75
CA PHE A 36 62.94 30.78 2.03
C PHE A 36 62.56 29.99 0.78
N ILE A 37 62.49 30.61 -0.39
CA ILE A 37 62.04 29.89 -1.60
C ILE A 37 62.99 28.72 -1.97
N GLY A 38 64.27 28.76 -1.56
CA GLY A 38 65.23 27.66 -1.78
C GLY A 38 65.63 26.85 -0.54
N GLY A 39 65.25 27.28 0.67
CA GLY A 39 65.73 26.69 1.93
C GLY A 39 64.89 25.50 2.40
N GLU A 40 65.53 24.50 3.03
CA GLU A 40 64.82 23.33 3.58
C GLU A 40 63.69 23.71 4.54
N ALA A 41 63.83 24.82 5.27
CA ALA A 41 62.81 25.32 6.19
C ALA A 41 61.46 25.64 5.51
N ALA A 42 61.46 26.15 4.27
CA ALA A 42 60.20 26.43 3.58
C ALA A 42 59.47 25.15 3.17
N LYS A 43 60.21 24.09 2.81
CA LYS A 43 59.62 22.78 2.55
C LYS A 43 58.92 22.23 3.81
N THR A 44 59.52 22.43 4.98
CA THR A 44 58.92 22.02 6.26
C THR A 44 57.63 22.78 6.57
N ILE A 45 57.61 24.11 6.36
CA ILE A 45 56.40 24.91 6.62
C ILE A 45 55.26 24.52 5.67
N VAL A 46 55.54 24.34 4.38
CA VAL A 46 54.53 23.90 3.41
C VAL A 46 53.99 22.53 3.77
N ALA A 47 54.84 21.59 4.20
CA ALA A 47 54.42 20.28 4.68
C ALA A 47 53.51 20.37 5.91
N ILE A 48 53.85 21.19 6.91
CA ILE A 48 53.01 21.41 8.10
C ILE A 48 51.67 22.01 7.73
N ALA A 49 51.65 23.07 6.90
CA ALA A 49 50.42 23.71 6.45
C ALA A 49 49.51 22.73 5.68
N SER A 50 50.11 21.88 4.83
CA SER A 50 49.39 20.86 4.07
C SER A 50 48.80 19.79 4.99
N PHE A 51 49.56 19.37 6.02
CA PHE A 51 49.09 18.43 7.04
C PHE A 51 47.94 19.00 7.87
N VAL A 52 48.04 20.26 8.31
CA VAL A 52 46.96 20.94 9.06
C VAL A 52 45.71 21.11 8.19
N GLY A 53 45.87 21.51 6.93
CA GLY A 53 44.76 21.59 5.98
C GLY A 53 44.10 20.24 5.75
N PHE A 54 44.89 19.18 5.58
CA PHE A 54 44.38 17.81 5.47
C PHE A 54 43.64 17.39 6.74
N LEU A 55 44.18 17.66 7.93
CA LEU A 55 43.54 17.35 9.20
C LEU A 55 42.20 18.08 9.36
N ALA A 56 42.13 19.36 8.97
CA ALA A 56 40.88 20.12 8.98
C ALA A 56 39.82 19.52 8.05
N VAL A 57 40.22 19.08 6.85
CA VAL A 57 39.33 18.36 5.92
C VAL A 57 38.87 17.02 6.51
N VAL A 58 39.76 16.24 7.13
CA VAL A 58 39.41 14.97 7.79
C VAL A 58 38.45 15.19 8.95
N LEU A 59 38.69 16.19 9.80
CA LEU A 59 37.79 16.53 10.91
C LEU A 59 36.41 16.98 10.40
N THR A 60 36.37 17.79 9.34
CA THR A 60 35.12 18.20 8.68
C THR A 60 34.39 16.98 8.12
N PHE A 61 35.10 16.04 7.50
CA PHE A 61 34.51 14.81 6.99
C PHE A 61 33.94 13.92 8.10
N ILE A 62 34.62 13.82 9.25
CA ILE A 62 34.10 13.12 10.44
C ILE A 62 32.84 13.80 10.97
N GLN A 63 32.81 15.12 11.06
CA GLN A 63 31.61 15.87 11.48
C GLN A 63 30.43 15.64 10.53
N ILE A 64 30.66 15.71 9.22
CA ILE A 64 29.65 15.44 8.20
C ILE A 64 29.12 14.00 8.36
N ARG A 65 30.00 13.03 8.59
CA ARG A 65 29.59 11.63 8.81
C ARG A 65 28.71 11.48 10.05
N ASN A 66 29.05 12.15 11.15
CA ASN A 66 28.25 12.10 12.38
C ASN A 66 26.88 12.76 12.18
N ASP A 67 26.80 13.91 11.50
CA ASP A 67 25.52 14.56 11.16
C ASP A 67 24.65 13.67 10.26
N PHE A 68 25.24 12.92 9.32
CA PHE A 68 24.49 11.94 8.53
C PHE A 68 23.95 10.78 9.38
N GLN A 69 24.73 10.28 10.34
CA GLN A 69 24.28 9.22 11.25
C GLN A 69 23.15 9.70 12.17
N ASP A 70 23.27 10.91 12.73
CA ASP A 70 22.24 11.48 13.60
C ASP A 70 20.92 11.71 12.86
N ARG A 71 20.98 12.15 11.59
CA ARG A 71 19.79 12.30 10.74
C ARG A 71 19.13 10.98 10.39
N GLU A 72 19.89 9.90 10.27
CA GLU A 72 19.34 8.57 10.02
C GLU A 72 18.56 8.08 11.26
N VAL A 73 19.15 8.20 12.45
CA VAL A 73 18.50 7.86 13.73
C VAL A 73 17.26 8.74 13.96
N GLU A 74 17.32 10.03 13.63
CA GLU A 74 16.17 10.91 13.77
C GLU A 74 15.01 10.51 12.84
N ARG A 75 15.30 10.12 11.58
CA ARG A 75 14.27 9.66 10.64
C ARG A 75 13.62 8.37 11.10
N THR A 76 14.40 7.39 11.56
CA THR A 76 13.85 6.12 12.05
C THR A 76 13.03 6.33 13.31
N THR A 77 13.47 7.20 14.22
CA THR A 77 12.74 7.54 15.44
C THR A 77 11.42 8.25 15.13
N ARG A 78 11.44 9.28 14.27
CA ARG A 78 10.21 9.99 13.85
C ARG A 78 9.23 9.05 13.15
N HIS A 79 9.72 8.16 12.29
CA HIS A 79 8.90 7.17 11.61
C HIS A 79 8.26 6.18 12.60
N ALA A 80 9.04 5.66 13.56
CA ALA A 80 8.52 4.78 14.61
C ALA A 80 7.48 5.50 15.48
N GLU A 81 7.70 6.77 15.85
CA GLU A 81 6.71 7.58 16.57
C GLU A 81 5.41 7.78 15.78
N GLU A 82 5.50 8.00 14.46
CA GLU A 82 4.33 8.13 13.58
C GLU A 82 3.53 6.82 13.53
N ILE A 83 4.20 5.67 13.42
CA ILE A 83 3.59 4.35 13.47
C ILE A 83 2.91 4.11 14.83
N ASN A 84 3.57 4.43 15.94
CA ASN A 84 2.99 4.28 17.28
C ASN A 84 1.74 5.15 17.46
N LYS A 85 1.78 6.42 17.02
CA LYS A 85 0.61 7.31 17.04
C LYS A 85 -0.52 6.78 16.14
N ALA A 86 -0.19 6.11 15.04
CA ALA A 86 -1.18 5.47 14.18
C ALA A 86 -1.81 4.26 14.88
N TRP A 87 -1.03 3.41 15.54
CA TRP A 87 -1.54 2.31 16.37
C TRP A 87 -2.50 2.81 17.45
N ASP A 88 -2.11 3.84 18.20
CA ASP A 88 -2.96 4.44 19.23
C ASP A 88 -4.32 4.87 18.65
N ARG A 89 -4.31 5.56 17.51
CA ARG A 89 -5.54 6.02 16.83
C ARG A 89 -6.36 4.85 16.29
N LEU A 90 -5.70 3.84 15.74
CA LEU A 90 -6.32 2.66 15.14
C LEU A 90 -7.07 1.86 16.19
N LEU A 91 -6.45 1.63 17.35
CA LEU A 91 -6.97 0.80 18.45
C LEU A 91 -7.82 1.56 19.47
N GLN A 92 -7.88 2.90 19.39
CA GLN A 92 -8.73 3.70 20.28
C GLN A 92 -10.20 3.23 20.23
N PRO A 93 -10.85 2.89 21.37
CA PRO A 93 -12.23 2.40 21.42
C PRO A 93 -13.22 3.55 21.24
N THR A 94 -13.28 4.10 20.03
CA THR A 94 -14.10 5.24 19.68
C THR A 94 -14.64 5.07 18.27
N GLY A 95 -15.96 5.02 18.15
CA GLY A 95 -16.64 4.92 16.87
C GLY A 95 -16.50 6.18 15.99
N GLY A 96 -17.04 6.10 14.78
CA GLY A 96 -17.00 7.20 13.82
C GLY A 96 -15.68 7.27 13.04
N ASN A 97 -15.48 8.39 12.35
CA ASN A 97 -14.30 8.62 11.52
C ASN A 97 -13.32 9.55 12.25
N ILE A 98 -12.44 8.96 13.08
CA ILE A 98 -11.39 9.69 13.81
C ILE A 98 -10.02 9.58 13.15
N GLY A 99 -9.97 9.26 11.84
CA GLY A 99 -8.72 9.03 11.11
C GLY A 99 -8.19 7.60 11.21
N LYS A 100 -9.02 6.62 11.62
CA LYS A 100 -8.64 5.20 11.67
C LYS A 100 -8.21 4.64 10.32
N GLY A 101 -8.81 5.13 9.22
CA GLY A 101 -8.43 4.70 7.87
C GLY A 101 -6.99 5.08 7.50
N ALA A 102 -6.60 6.34 7.74
CA ALA A 102 -5.23 6.80 7.52
C ALA A 102 -4.22 6.07 8.42
N ALA A 103 -4.60 5.83 9.68
CA ALA A 103 -3.79 5.04 10.61
C ALA A 103 -3.57 3.61 10.12
N LEU A 104 -4.63 2.92 9.66
CA LEU A 104 -4.53 1.57 9.10
C LEU A 104 -3.63 1.53 7.87
N THR A 105 -3.73 2.51 6.97
CA THR A 105 -2.83 2.61 5.80
C THR A 105 -1.36 2.74 6.21
N LEU A 106 -1.06 3.57 7.21
CA LEU A 106 0.32 3.75 7.67
C LEU A 106 0.86 2.48 8.33
N VAL A 107 0.09 1.88 9.23
CA VAL A 107 0.47 0.65 9.94
C VAL A 107 0.64 -0.53 8.99
N TYR A 108 -0.28 -0.71 8.03
CA TYR A 108 -0.16 -1.76 7.02
C TYR A 108 1.04 -1.53 6.10
N GLY A 109 1.28 -0.29 5.67
CA GLY A 109 2.41 0.08 4.82
C GLY A 109 3.77 -0.14 5.50
N ALA A 110 3.83 -0.03 6.83
CA ALA A 110 5.01 -0.34 7.62
C ALA A 110 5.26 -1.85 7.79
N GLY A 111 4.27 -2.70 7.46
CA GLY A 111 4.39 -4.15 7.63
C GLY A 111 4.26 -4.63 9.08
N GLU A 112 3.68 -3.81 9.95
CA GLU A 112 3.57 -4.06 11.40
C GLU A 112 2.33 -4.91 11.77
N ILE A 113 1.57 -5.41 10.80
CA ILE A 113 0.40 -6.26 11.05
C ILE A 113 0.81 -7.73 10.90
N ASP A 114 1.11 -8.38 12.03
CA ASP A 114 1.57 -9.75 12.12
C ASP A 114 0.54 -10.71 12.77
N GLU A 115 -0.32 -10.19 13.64
CA GLU A 115 -1.30 -10.96 14.41
C GLU A 115 -2.78 -10.73 14.01
N GLU A 116 -3.69 -11.43 14.70
CA GLU A 116 -5.13 -11.25 14.61
C GLU A 116 -5.55 -9.83 15.04
N LEU A 117 -5.55 -8.90 14.08
CA LEU A 117 -5.93 -7.53 14.33
C LEU A 117 -7.45 -7.39 14.43
N ASP A 118 -7.95 -7.13 15.65
CA ASP A 118 -9.37 -6.90 15.92
C ASP A 118 -9.74 -5.41 15.79
N LEU A 119 -10.35 -5.07 14.65
CA LEU A 119 -10.93 -3.76 14.33
C LEU A 119 -12.45 -3.79 14.30
N SER A 120 -13.06 -4.80 14.94
CA SER A 120 -14.51 -4.91 15.03
C SER A 120 -15.10 -3.75 15.83
N CYS A 121 -16.40 -3.51 15.69
CA CYS A 121 -17.06 -2.50 16.51
C CYS A 121 -16.95 -2.80 18.02
N LYS A 122 -16.87 -4.08 18.41
CA LYS A 122 -16.68 -4.47 19.81
C LYS A 122 -15.33 -4.00 20.37
N ALA A 123 -14.27 -4.07 19.57
CA ALA A 123 -12.93 -3.70 19.98
C ALA A 123 -12.68 -2.18 19.88
N VAL A 124 -12.98 -1.59 18.72
CA VAL A 124 -12.56 -0.20 18.41
C VAL A 124 -13.72 0.76 18.12
N GLY A 125 -14.96 0.32 18.32
CA GLY A 125 -16.17 1.13 18.20
C GLY A 125 -16.74 1.57 19.56
N SER A 126 -17.90 2.23 19.53
CA SER A 126 -18.68 2.53 20.73
C SER A 126 -19.64 1.39 21.02
N TRP A 127 -19.11 0.32 21.61
CA TRP A 127 -19.86 -0.90 21.94
C TRP A 127 -20.69 -0.76 23.21
N ASP A 128 -21.98 -1.14 23.14
CA ASP A 128 -22.86 -1.27 24.31
C ASP A 128 -22.89 -2.74 24.73
N SER A 129 -22.20 -3.05 25.84
CA SER A 129 -22.14 -4.40 26.39
C SER A 129 -23.45 -4.88 26.98
N ALA A 130 -24.32 -3.99 27.46
CA ALA A 130 -25.62 -4.36 28.03
C ALA A 130 -26.61 -4.78 26.92
N GLN A 131 -26.54 -4.12 25.76
CA GLN A 131 -27.38 -4.46 24.61
C GLN A 131 -26.75 -5.48 23.66
N GLY A 132 -25.45 -5.75 23.79
CA GLY A 132 -24.70 -6.58 22.85
C GLY A 132 -24.70 -5.98 21.45
N LYS A 133 -24.66 -4.65 21.33
CA LYS A 133 -24.82 -3.92 20.07
C LYS A 133 -23.76 -2.85 19.90
N CYS A 134 -23.42 -2.61 18.64
CA CYS A 134 -22.60 -1.49 18.23
C CYS A 134 -23.43 -0.20 18.28
N GLY A 135 -23.12 0.71 19.20
CA GLY A 135 -23.74 2.03 19.27
C GLY A 135 -23.27 2.93 18.13
N THR A 136 -21.97 3.17 18.05
CA THR A 136 -21.34 3.89 16.93
C THR A 136 -20.23 3.04 16.31
N PRO A 137 -20.38 2.59 15.06
CA PRO A 137 -19.38 1.74 14.42
C PRO A 137 -18.11 2.53 14.07
N PRO A 138 -16.93 1.89 14.12
CA PRO A 138 -15.70 2.49 13.62
C PRO A 138 -15.83 2.68 12.10
N ARG A 139 -15.38 3.83 11.61
CA ARG A 139 -15.39 4.16 10.18
C ARG A 139 -13.96 4.20 9.66
N PHE A 140 -13.68 3.35 8.68
CA PHE A 140 -12.42 3.32 7.96
C PHE A 140 -12.63 3.91 6.58
N HIS A 141 -12.20 5.15 6.41
CA HIS A 141 -12.38 5.91 5.18
C HIS A 141 -11.05 6.11 4.47
N LYS A 142 -11.03 5.96 3.13
CA LYS A 142 -9.85 6.21 2.28
C LYS A 142 -8.62 5.40 2.69
N VAL A 143 -8.82 4.12 2.98
CA VAL A 143 -7.72 3.19 3.26
C VAL A 143 -7.10 2.77 1.93
N THR A 144 -5.80 2.96 1.79
CA THR A 144 -5.01 2.44 0.67
C THR A 144 -4.13 1.30 1.16
N LEU A 145 -4.27 0.13 0.53
CA LEU A 145 -3.48 -1.08 0.73
C LEU A 145 -2.99 -1.52 -0.66
N ASP A 146 -1.71 -1.35 -0.94
CA ASP A 146 -1.17 -1.57 -2.29
C ASP A 146 0.19 -2.27 -2.24
N HIS A 147 0.31 -3.38 -2.98
CA HIS A 147 1.56 -4.11 -3.19
C HIS A 147 2.02 -4.10 -4.65
N GLY A 148 1.41 -3.30 -5.53
CA GLY A 148 1.50 -3.38 -6.99
C GLY A 148 2.86 -3.08 -7.63
N ASN A 149 3.87 -2.64 -6.86
CA ASN A 149 5.24 -2.44 -7.33
C ASN A 149 6.18 -3.63 -7.03
N ARG A 150 5.65 -4.70 -6.43
CA ARG A 150 6.41 -5.91 -6.09
C ARG A 150 6.50 -6.86 -7.29
N SER A 151 7.63 -7.56 -7.40
CA SER A 151 7.82 -8.68 -8.33
C SER A 151 6.86 -9.84 -8.03
N GLY A 152 6.71 -10.79 -8.96
CA GLY A 152 5.85 -11.97 -8.77
C GLY A 152 6.18 -12.77 -7.51
N ASP A 153 7.47 -12.95 -7.21
CA ASP A 153 7.94 -13.67 -6.02
C ASP A 153 7.66 -12.88 -4.73
N GLU A 154 7.87 -11.56 -4.74
CA GLU A 154 7.55 -10.70 -3.59
C GLU A 154 6.04 -10.64 -3.31
N LEU A 155 5.21 -10.65 -4.36
CA LEU A 155 3.77 -10.75 -4.22
C LEU A 155 3.36 -12.11 -3.66
N ALA A 156 3.96 -13.20 -4.14
CA ALA A 156 3.68 -14.54 -3.61
C ALA A 156 4.04 -14.63 -2.12
N ASN A 157 5.18 -14.06 -1.73
CA ASN A 157 5.59 -13.96 -0.33
C ASN A 157 4.65 -13.07 0.48
N ALA A 158 4.19 -11.94 -0.06
CA ALA A 158 3.23 -11.07 0.61
C ALA A 158 1.89 -11.77 0.85
N PHE A 159 1.41 -12.55 -0.12
CA PHE A 159 0.20 -13.35 0.02
C PHE A 159 0.35 -14.48 1.04
N ALA A 160 1.53 -15.11 1.09
CA ALA A 160 1.82 -16.19 2.04
C ALA A 160 1.91 -15.68 3.49
N ASN A 161 2.42 -14.47 3.67
CA ASN A 161 2.58 -13.80 4.97
C ASN A 161 1.48 -12.76 5.25
N ALA A 162 0.36 -12.86 4.55
CA ALA A 162 -0.75 -11.96 4.75
C ALA A 162 -1.28 -12.03 6.20
N PRO A 163 -1.71 -10.90 6.79
CA PRO A 163 -2.24 -10.89 8.14
C PRO A 163 -3.50 -11.75 8.19
N LYS A 164 -3.50 -12.73 9.10
CA LYS A 164 -4.58 -13.70 9.23
C LYS A 164 -5.62 -13.19 10.21
N GLY A 165 -6.89 -13.44 9.93
CA GLY A 165 -7.94 -13.26 10.92
C GLY A 165 -8.27 -11.80 11.26
N ILE A 166 -8.02 -10.86 10.35
CA ILE A 166 -8.43 -9.46 10.56
C ILE A 166 -9.94 -9.40 10.84
N ARG A 167 -10.35 -8.80 11.96
CA ARG A 167 -11.77 -8.70 12.33
C ARG A 167 -12.27 -7.30 12.09
N LEU A 168 -13.26 -7.15 11.22
CA LEU A 168 -13.90 -5.90 10.85
C LEU A 168 -15.42 -5.96 11.09
N ALA A 169 -15.88 -6.90 11.90
CA ALA A 169 -17.28 -7.13 12.17
C ALA A 169 -17.99 -5.85 12.68
N GLY A 170 -19.09 -5.50 12.01
CA GLY A 170 -19.88 -4.30 12.30
C GLY A 170 -19.19 -2.96 11.99
N ALA A 171 -18.04 -2.95 11.32
CA ALA A 171 -17.37 -1.72 10.88
C ALA A 171 -18.05 -1.12 9.63
N LYS A 172 -17.72 0.15 9.34
CA LYS A 172 -18.07 0.79 8.06
C LYS A 172 -16.81 1.10 7.26
N LEU A 173 -16.67 0.48 6.11
CA LEU A 173 -15.53 0.64 5.20
C LEU A 173 -15.97 1.46 3.99
N ARG A 174 -15.28 2.57 3.73
CA ARG A 174 -15.65 3.47 2.63
C ARG A 174 -14.45 3.92 1.82
N ASP A 175 -14.55 3.83 0.51
CA ASP A 175 -13.57 4.32 -0.45
C ASP A 175 -12.18 3.69 -0.23
N TRP A 176 -12.13 2.38 0.04
CA TRP A 176 -10.87 1.66 0.15
C TRP A 176 -10.28 1.37 -1.23
N LYS A 177 -8.96 1.36 -1.31
CA LYS A 177 -8.18 0.91 -2.46
C LYS A 177 -7.34 -0.27 -2.04
N MET A 178 -7.61 -1.43 -2.63
CA MET A 178 -6.96 -2.69 -2.33
C MET A 178 -6.40 -3.27 -3.63
N ASN A 179 -5.10 -3.18 -3.79
CA ASN A 179 -4.41 -3.72 -4.95
C ASN A 179 -3.44 -4.78 -4.47
N TRP A 180 -3.61 -6.01 -4.95
CA TRP A 180 -2.73 -7.13 -4.58
C TRP A 180 -2.72 -7.42 -3.08
N VAL A 181 -3.90 -7.32 -2.44
CA VAL A 181 -4.05 -7.59 -1.00
C VAL A 181 -4.64 -8.98 -0.80
N HIS A 182 -4.18 -9.67 0.25
CA HIS A 182 -4.76 -10.90 0.70
C HIS A 182 -5.20 -10.75 2.16
N PHE A 183 -6.46 -11.06 2.46
CA PHE A 183 -6.97 -11.18 3.81
C PHE A 183 -7.57 -12.57 4.02
N PRO A 184 -6.75 -13.54 4.44
CA PRO A 184 -7.22 -14.87 4.77
C PRO A 184 -7.97 -14.89 6.11
N ASP A 185 -9.06 -15.65 6.15
CA ASP A 185 -9.86 -15.93 7.36
C ASP A 185 -10.40 -14.66 8.06
N ALA A 186 -10.65 -13.60 7.29
CA ALA A 186 -11.14 -12.34 7.80
C ALA A 186 -12.60 -12.41 8.26
N ASP A 187 -12.97 -11.56 9.22
CA ASP A 187 -14.33 -11.45 9.72
C ASP A 187 -14.98 -10.13 9.31
N PHE A 188 -15.88 -10.19 8.33
CA PHE A 188 -16.65 -9.05 7.83
C PHE A 188 -18.13 -9.12 8.25
N GLN A 189 -18.48 -9.87 9.30
CA GLN A 189 -19.88 -10.03 9.71
C GLN A 189 -20.54 -8.67 10.00
N GLY A 190 -21.67 -8.41 9.34
CA GLY A 190 -22.42 -7.15 9.46
C GLY A 190 -21.67 -5.89 9.00
N THR A 191 -20.54 -6.03 8.30
CA THR A 191 -19.76 -4.89 7.83
C THR A 191 -20.46 -4.20 6.66
N GLU A 192 -20.56 -2.86 6.72
CA GLU A 192 -21.01 -2.05 5.59
C GLU A 192 -19.80 -1.63 4.75
N ILE A 193 -19.78 -2.06 3.49
CA ILE A 193 -18.66 -1.87 2.57
C ILE A 193 -19.16 -1.05 1.38
N ASP A 194 -18.59 0.12 1.17
CA ASP A 194 -19.05 1.06 0.15
C ASP A 194 -17.89 1.65 -0.67
N GLY A 195 -18.02 1.63 -2.00
CA GLY A 195 -17.07 2.30 -2.88
C GLY A 195 -15.65 1.70 -2.83
N ILE A 196 -15.50 0.42 -2.50
CA ILE A 196 -14.17 -0.22 -2.51
C ILE A 196 -13.72 -0.45 -3.95
N GLU A 197 -12.51 -0.02 -4.27
CA GLU A 197 -11.76 -0.45 -5.44
C GLU A 197 -10.81 -1.59 -5.03
N MET A 198 -11.15 -2.81 -5.40
CA MET A 198 -10.38 -4.02 -5.14
C MET A 198 -9.92 -4.64 -6.45
N ARG A 199 -8.60 -4.65 -6.68
CA ARG A 199 -7.97 -5.24 -7.86
C ARG A 199 -7.01 -6.34 -7.47
N ASN A 200 -7.05 -7.46 -8.19
CA ASN A 200 -6.10 -8.55 -8.03
C ASN A 200 -5.92 -8.99 -6.56
N SER A 201 -6.99 -8.89 -5.76
CA SER A 201 -6.93 -9.14 -4.32
C SER A 201 -7.77 -10.37 -3.97
N LEU A 202 -7.45 -11.00 -2.84
CA LEU A 202 -8.13 -12.17 -2.34
C LEU A 202 -8.66 -11.88 -0.93
N LEU A 203 -9.98 -11.99 -0.76
CA LEU A 203 -10.62 -11.97 0.55
C LEU A 203 -11.19 -13.35 0.82
N SER A 204 -10.88 -13.93 1.97
CA SER A 204 -11.56 -15.14 2.42
C SER A 204 -12.00 -15.01 3.87
N GLY A 205 -13.15 -15.59 4.20
CA GLY A 205 -13.66 -15.59 5.58
C GLY A 205 -15.17 -15.49 5.71
N ARG A 206 -15.62 -14.84 6.79
CA ARG A 206 -17.04 -14.73 7.16
C ARG A 206 -17.64 -13.42 6.68
N PHE A 207 -18.81 -13.50 6.07
CA PHE A 207 -19.50 -12.37 5.46
C PHE A 207 -20.98 -12.29 5.85
N ASP A 208 -21.41 -12.97 6.91
CA ASP A 208 -22.82 -12.98 7.31
C ASP A 208 -23.34 -11.56 7.58
N GLY A 209 -24.34 -11.15 6.82
CA GLY A 209 -24.90 -9.79 6.89
C GLY A 209 -23.99 -8.68 6.37
N ALA A 210 -22.83 -9.01 5.79
CA ALA A 210 -21.95 -8.05 5.14
C ALA A 210 -22.61 -7.54 3.84
N ARG A 211 -22.39 -6.27 3.54
CA ARG A 211 -23.00 -5.62 2.36
C ARG A 211 -21.97 -4.83 1.59
N PHE A 212 -21.72 -5.23 0.35
CA PHE A 212 -20.90 -4.51 -0.61
C PHE A 212 -21.80 -3.68 -1.52
N ALA A 213 -21.65 -2.37 -1.46
CA ALA A 213 -22.36 -1.43 -2.30
C ALA A 213 -21.37 -0.66 -3.18
N ARG A 214 -21.66 -0.56 -4.48
CA ARG A 214 -20.87 0.26 -5.41
C ARG A 214 -19.37 -0.06 -5.39
N CYS A 215 -19.02 -1.33 -5.23
CA CYS A 215 -17.62 -1.76 -5.20
C CYS A 215 -17.17 -2.22 -6.60
N ASP A 216 -15.89 -2.00 -6.91
CA ASP A 216 -15.20 -2.58 -8.05
C ASP A 216 -14.32 -3.74 -7.56
N LEU A 217 -14.71 -4.98 -7.87
CA LEU A 217 -14.06 -6.22 -7.43
C LEU A 217 -13.23 -6.85 -8.56
N ILE A 218 -12.58 -6.00 -9.35
CA ILE A 218 -11.97 -6.35 -10.65
C ILE A 218 -10.86 -7.39 -10.46
N GLN A 219 -10.93 -8.50 -11.19
CA GLN A 219 -9.95 -9.61 -11.13
C GLN A 219 -9.64 -10.09 -9.70
N SER A 220 -10.55 -9.85 -8.77
CA SER A 220 -10.35 -10.18 -7.36
C SER A 220 -11.17 -11.41 -7.02
N ALA A 221 -10.79 -12.08 -5.94
CA ALA A 221 -11.49 -13.25 -5.45
C ALA A 221 -12.10 -12.94 -4.09
N ILE A 222 -13.37 -13.29 -3.92
CA ILE A 222 -13.99 -13.33 -2.60
C ILE A 222 -14.46 -14.76 -2.36
N TYR A 223 -14.01 -15.32 -1.24
CA TYR A 223 -14.31 -16.67 -0.83
C TYR A 223 -15.01 -16.67 0.53
N THR A 224 -16.15 -17.33 0.64
CA THR A 224 -16.85 -17.46 1.92
C THR A 224 -17.18 -18.90 2.24
N PHE A 225 -17.16 -19.21 3.53
CA PHE A 225 -17.53 -20.50 4.09
C PHE A 225 -19.01 -20.57 4.49
N ASP A 226 -19.63 -19.41 4.71
CA ASP A 226 -20.93 -19.28 5.37
C ASP A 226 -21.93 -18.55 4.47
N THR A 227 -22.69 -17.59 5.02
CA THR A 227 -23.68 -16.83 4.27
C THR A 227 -22.98 -15.86 3.31
N PRO A 228 -23.33 -15.89 2.01
CA PRO A 228 -22.84 -14.90 1.06
C PRO A 228 -23.12 -13.45 1.48
N PRO A 229 -22.21 -12.51 1.20
CA PRO A 229 -22.51 -11.09 1.32
C PRO A 229 -23.51 -10.63 0.26
N ASP A 230 -24.22 -9.55 0.55
CA ASP A 230 -25.02 -8.84 -0.44
C ASP A 230 -24.11 -8.04 -1.36
N LEU A 231 -24.26 -8.23 -2.68
CA LEU A 231 -23.56 -7.43 -3.69
C LEU A 231 -24.54 -6.51 -4.43
N ILE A 232 -24.40 -5.19 -4.23
CA ILE A 232 -25.34 -4.20 -4.76
C ILE A 232 -24.59 -3.20 -5.63
N ARG A 233 -24.91 -3.21 -6.93
CA ARG A 233 -24.33 -2.32 -7.94
C ARG A 233 -22.81 -2.42 -8.01
N CYS A 234 -22.29 -3.62 -7.81
CA CYS A 234 -20.86 -3.90 -7.87
C CYS A 234 -20.43 -4.24 -9.30
N ASN A 235 -19.21 -3.85 -9.63
CA ASN A 235 -18.49 -4.33 -10.80
C ASN A 235 -17.71 -5.60 -10.43
N ILE A 236 -17.98 -6.70 -11.11
CA ILE A 236 -17.38 -8.01 -10.86
C ILE A 236 -16.59 -8.53 -12.08
N SER A 237 -16.05 -7.61 -12.88
CA SER A 237 -15.26 -7.96 -14.08
C SER A 237 -14.08 -8.86 -13.73
N GLY A 238 -14.06 -10.09 -14.22
CA GLY A 238 -13.04 -11.10 -13.91
C GLY A 238 -13.00 -11.54 -12.44
N ALA A 239 -13.97 -11.13 -11.62
CA ALA A 239 -14.01 -11.48 -10.21
C ALA A 239 -14.34 -12.96 -10.03
N THR A 240 -13.72 -13.61 -9.05
CA THR A 240 -14.00 -15.02 -8.70
C THR A 240 -14.80 -15.08 -7.41
N LEU A 241 -16.01 -15.64 -7.46
CA LEU A 241 -16.93 -15.70 -6.32
C LEU A 241 -17.45 -17.13 -6.14
N ASN A 242 -17.15 -17.80 -5.03
CA ASN A 242 -17.51 -19.23 -4.88
C ASN A 242 -19.02 -19.48 -4.68
N TRP A 243 -19.81 -18.44 -4.41
CA TRP A 243 -21.26 -18.55 -4.18
C TRP A 243 -22.11 -17.91 -5.26
N ILE A 244 -21.55 -17.32 -6.32
CA ILE A 244 -22.34 -16.53 -7.28
C ILE A 244 -23.40 -17.37 -8.02
N GLU A 245 -23.20 -18.68 -8.10
CA GLU A 245 -24.18 -19.63 -8.65
C GLU A 245 -25.17 -20.17 -7.60
N ASN A 246 -24.99 -19.83 -6.32
CA ASN A 246 -25.89 -20.25 -5.25
C ASN A 246 -27.25 -19.55 -5.42
N PRO A 247 -28.37 -20.28 -5.47
CA PRO A 247 -29.71 -19.68 -5.59
C PRO A 247 -30.08 -18.73 -4.45
N ARG A 248 -29.43 -18.85 -3.28
CA ARG A 248 -29.61 -17.97 -2.12
C ARG A 248 -28.74 -16.71 -2.16
N ALA A 249 -27.84 -16.60 -3.13
CA ALA A 249 -27.03 -15.40 -3.27
C ALA A 249 -27.91 -14.22 -3.67
N HIS A 250 -27.86 -13.16 -2.87
CA HIS A 250 -28.58 -11.92 -3.13
C HIS A 250 -27.64 -10.92 -3.79
N PHE A 251 -27.97 -10.55 -5.02
CA PHE A 251 -27.27 -9.49 -5.72
C PHE A 251 -28.22 -8.65 -6.56
N LEU A 252 -27.92 -7.36 -6.64
CA LEU A 252 -28.75 -6.39 -7.35
C LEU A 252 -27.89 -5.50 -8.24
N GLY A 253 -28.16 -5.52 -9.55
CA GLY A 253 -27.51 -4.62 -10.50
C GLY A 253 -26.01 -4.87 -10.66
N LEU A 254 -25.57 -6.14 -10.60
CA LEU A 254 -24.19 -6.50 -10.90
C LEU A 254 -23.83 -6.13 -12.34
N ARG A 255 -22.59 -5.67 -12.52
CA ARG A 255 -22.03 -5.32 -13.81
C ARG A 255 -20.70 -6.04 -14.02
N ALA A 256 -20.38 -6.35 -15.26
CA ALA A 256 -19.04 -6.80 -15.65
C ALA A 256 -18.75 -6.34 -17.08
N TRP A 257 -17.49 -6.15 -17.42
CA TRP A 257 -17.09 -5.99 -18.81
C TRP A 257 -17.32 -7.31 -19.56
N ALA A 258 -17.89 -7.23 -20.75
CA ALA A 258 -18.31 -8.39 -21.53
C ALA A 258 -17.14 -9.29 -21.96
N ASP A 259 -15.93 -8.73 -22.04
CA ASP A 259 -14.67 -9.42 -22.33
C ASP A 259 -13.87 -9.82 -21.07
N TYR A 260 -14.42 -9.54 -19.87
CA TYR A 260 -13.91 -10.01 -18.58
C TYR A 260 -15.08 -10.56 -17.73
N PRO A 261 -15.68 -11.69 -18.14
CA PRO A 261 -16.79 -12.27 -17.40
C PRO A 261 -16.37 -12.70 -15.98
N PRO A 262 -17.31 -12.71 -15.01
CA PRO A 262 -17.02 -13.25 -13.70
C PRO A 262 -16.77 -14.76 -13.75
N LEU A 263 -16.02 -15.22 -12.75
CA LEU A 263 -15.57 -16.59 -12.59
C LEU A 263 -16.15 -17.20 -11.30
N THR A 264 -16.14 -18.53 -11.26
CA THR A 264 -16.35 -19.33 -10.06
C THR A 264 -15.33 -20.46 -10.03
N PHE A 265 -15.26 -21.20 -8.94
CA PHE A 265 -14.34 -22.33 -8.78
C PHE A 265 -14.91 -23.60 -9.42
N ASP A 266 -14.04 -24.44 -9.98
CA ASP A 266 -14.43 -25.68 -10.68
C ASP A 266 -14.94 -26.79 -9.74
N ASN A 267 -14.66 -26.70 -8.43
CA ASN A 267 -15.10 -27.67 -7.44
C ASN A 267 -15.24 -26.99 -6.07
N GLU A 268 -16.41 -27.12 -5.44
CA GLU A 268 -16.70 -26.53 -4.12
C GLU A 268 -16.18 -27.39 -2.95
N ASP A 269 -15.72 -28.61 -3.23
CA ASP A 269 -15.29 -29.56 -2.21
C ASP A 269 -13.99 -29.10 -1.52
N ARG A 270 -14.17 -28.44 -0.37
CA ARG A 270 -13.17 -28.16 0.68
C ARG A 270 -11.88 -27.53 0.18
N ILE A 271 -12.00 -26.31 -0.34
CA ILE A 271 -10.84 -25.46 -0.57
C ILE A 271 -10.37 -24.94 0.79
N PHE A 272 -9.16 -25.29 1.20
CA PHE A 272 -8.55 -24.67 2.38
C PHE A 272 -8.27 -23.19 2.08
N PRO A 273 -8.58 -22.25 3.01
CA PRO A 273 -8.37 -20.82 2.82
C PRO A 273 -6.97 -20.46 2.32
N THR A 274 -5.96 -21.19 2.81
CA THR A 274 -4.54 -21.00 2.48
C THR A 274 -4.15 -21.50 1.09
N GLU A 275 -5.01 -22.22 0.38
CA GLU A 275 -4.74 -22.77 -0.95
C GLU A 275 -5.72 -22.31 -2.03
N ILE A 276 -6.63 -21.38 -1.70
CA ILE A 276 -7.64 -20.86 -2.65
C ILE A 276 -6.99 -20.40 -3.96
N TYR A 277 -5.77 -19.86 -3.90
CA TYR A 277 -5.10 -19.35 -5.09
C TYR A 277 -4.71 -20.44 -6.11
N LYS A 278 -4.66 -21.72 -5.71
CA LYS A 278 -4.31 -22.86 -6.57
C LYS A 278 -5.52 -23.44 -7.31
N VAL A 279 -6.73 -23.08 -6.90
CA VAL A 279 -7.95 -23.75 -7.38
C VAL A 279 -8.26 -23.32 -8.82
N PRO A 280 -8.53 -24.27 -9.73
CA PRO A 280 -9.00 -23.96 -11.06
C PRO A 280 -10.30 -23.18 -11.04
N ARG A 281 -10.40 -22.22 -11.96
CA ARG A 281 -11.58 -21.39 -12.14
C ARG A 281 -12.19 -21.65 -13.49
N ARG A 282 -13.52 -21.51 -13.52
CA ARG A 282 -14.33 -21.50 -14.73
C ARG A 282 -15.19 -20.26 -14.77
N ILE A 283 -15.71 -19.99 -15.96
CA ILE A 283 -16.77 -19.01 -16.15
C ILE A 283 -18.02 -19.45 -15.40
N VAL A 284 -18.73 -18.47 -14.85
CA VAL A 284 -20.06 -18.71 -14.28
C VAL A 284 -21.02 -19.24 -15.34
N LYS A 285 -21.99 -20.05 -14.91
CA LYS A 285 -23.03 -20.60 -15.78
C LYS A 285 -23.80 -19.49 -16.50
N ILE A 286 -24.26 -19.80 -17.72
CA ILE A 286 -24.94 -18.83 -18.59
C ILE A 286 -26.21 -18.27 -17.96
N GLU A 287 -26.93 -19.06 -17.15
CA GLU A 287 -28.13 -18.63 -16.43
C GLU A 287 -27.84 -17.52 -15.41
N VAL A 288 -26.63 -17.52 -14.84
CA VAL A 288 -26.16 -16.50 -13.92
C VAL A 288 -25.68 -15.27 -14.69
N LEU A 289 -24.95 -15.46 -15.80
CA LEU A 289 -24.52 -14.36 -16.68
C LEU A 289 -25.71 -13.53 -17.20
N ARG A 290 -26.82 -14.17 -17.54
CA ARG A 290 -28.05 -13.48 -17.98
C ARG A 290 -28.64 -12.53 -16.92
N LYS A 291 -28.29 -12.69 -15.65
CA LYS A 291 -28.71 -11.79 -14.55
C LYS A 291 -27.73 -10.64 -14.30
N ILE A 292 -26.59 -10.62 -15.01
CA ILE A 292 -25.53 -9.62 -14.87
C ILE A 292 -25.60 -8.68 -16.07
N SER A 293 -25.44 -7.39 -15.85
CA SER A 293 -25.31 -6.42 -16.95
C SER A 293 -23.90 -6.48 -17.53
N LEU A 294 -23.75 -7.12 -18.69
CA LEU A 294 -22.47 -7.22 -19.39
C LEU A 294 -22.26 -5.97 -20.24
N CYS A 295 -21.31 -5.13 -19.85
CA CYS A 295 -20.97 -3.86 -20.51
C CYS A 295 -20.02 -4.08 -21.67
N THR A 296 -20.29 -3.43 -22.81
CA THR A 296 -19.37 -3.40 -23.94
C THR A 296 -18.11 -2.63 -23.54
N PRO A 297 -16.91 -3.22 -23.63
CA PRO A 297 -15.67 -2.54 -23.27
C PRO A 297 -15.41 -1.35 -24.21
N PRO A 298 -14.81 -0.26 -23.71
CA PRO A 298 -14.30 0.79 -24.58
C PRO A 298 -13.20 0.21 -25.46
N THR A 299 -13.11 0.70 -26.70
CA THR A 299 -12.16 0.20 -27.69
C THR A 299 -11.16 1.28 -28.10
N ASP A 300 -9.98 0.85 -28.54
CA ASP A 300 -9.01 1.70 -29.23
C ASP A 300 -9.49 2.08 -30.66
N LEU A 301 -8.64 2.81 -31.40
CA LEU A 301 -8.90 3.21 -32.78
C LEU A 301 -9.01 2.03 -33.77
N HIS A 302 -8.54 0.85 -33.37
CA HIS A 302 -8.58 -0.38 -34.17
C HIS A 302 -9.76 -1.27 -33.79
N GLY A 303 -10.60 -0.86 -32.83
CA GLY A 303 -11.73 -1.64 -32.33
C GLY A 303 -11.35 -2.72 -31.32
N ASN A 304 -10.10 -2.76 -30.85
CA ASN A 304 -9.69 -3.69 -29.80
C ASN A 304 -10.12 -3.16 -28.44
N PRO A 305 -10.61 -4.01 -27.51
CA PRO A 305 -10.87 -3.59 -26.14
C PRO A 305 -9.63 -2.98 -25.49
N LEU A 306 -9.81 -1.81 -24.84
CA LEU A 306 -8.73 -1.19 -24.07
C LEU A 306 -8.30 -2.08 -22.90
N PRO A 307 -7.05 -2.05 -22.43
CA PRO A 307 -6.62 -2.77 -21.22
C PRO A 307 -7.48 -2.42 -20.01
N LEU A 308 -7.75 -3.39 -19.13
CA LEU A 308 -8.69 -3.25 -18.02
C LEU A 308 -8.34 -2.12 -17.04
N GLU A 309 -7.05 -1.85 -16.86
CA GLU A 309 -6.49 -0.80 -16.02
C GLU A 309 -6.77 0.61 -16.57
N SER A 310 -6.97 0.72 -17.89
CA SER A 310 -7.26 1.98 -18.57
C SER A 310 -8.77 2.28 -18.67
N ARG A 311 -9.62 1.34 -18.25
CA ARG A 311 -11.09 1.50 -18.31
C ARG A 311 -11.58 2.25 -17.08
N GLN A 312 -12.62 3.05 -17.29
CA GLN A 312 -13.35 3.65 -16.17
C GLN A 312 -13.99 2.55 -15.31
N LEU A 313 -14.03 2.76 -14.00
CA LEU A 313 -14.72 1.88 -13.06
C LEU A 313 -16.23 1.86 -13.33
N LEU A 314 -16.83 0.66 -13.40
CA LEU A 314 -18.25 0.51 -13.69
C LEU A 314 -19.13 0.86 -12.47
N ALA A 315 -18.58 0.76 -11.25
CA ALA A 315 -19.32 1.11 -10.04
C ALA A 315 -19.51 2.63 -9.90
N ASP A 316 -18.58 3.44 -10.43
CA ASP A 316 -18.70 4.91 -10.49
C ASP A 316 -19.73 5.40 -11.51
N GLN A 317 -20.04 4.58 -12.51
CA GLN A 317 -20.96 4.93 -13.61
C GLN A 317 -22.43 4.65 -13.26
N LEU A 318 -22.88 4.92 -12.03
CA LEU A 318 -24.27 4.64 -11.64
C LEU A 318 -25.28 5.42 -12.50
N ASP A 319 -24.96 6.66 -12.83
CA ASP A 319 -25.84 7.58 -13.56
C ASP A 319 -25.69 7.48 -15.09
N ARG A 320 -24.68 6.74 -15.57
CA ARG A 320 -24.43 6.55 -17.00
C ARG A 320 -24.45 5.06 -17.31
N PRO A 321 -25.58 4.51 -17.80
CA PRO A 321 -25.62 3.10 -18.16
C PRO A 321 -24.59 2.82 -19.25
N CYS A 322 -23.72 1.84 -19.02
CA CYS A 322 -22.88 1.29 -20.06
C CYS A 322 -23.75 0.68 -21.17
N GLN A 323 -23.23 0.57 -22.40
CA GLN A 323 -23.93 -0.17 -23.44
C GLN A 323 -23.89 -1.67 -23.10
N THR A 324 -25.02 -2.21 -22.67
CA THR A 324 -25.14 -3.63 -22.29
C THR A 324 -25.29 -4.53 -23.50
N MET A 325 -24.80 -5.77 -23.39
CA MET A 325 -25.03 -6.84 -24.35
C MET A 325 -25.52 -8.12 -23.67
N LYS A 326 -26.17 -9.00 -24.43
CA LYS A 326 -26.59 -10.31 -23.92
C LYS A 326 -25.37 -11.21 -23.72
N ALA A 327 -25.49 -12.19 -22.83
CA ALA A 327 -24.38 -13.09 -22.50
C ALA A 327 -23.93 -13.93 -23.70
N GLU A 328 -24.87 -14.39 -24.53
CA GLU A 328 -24.58 -15.14 -25.75
C GLU A 328 -23.82 -14.29 -26.77
N ASP A 329 -24.22 -13.03 -26.95
CA ASP A 329 -23.55 -12.08 -27.84
C ASP A 329 -22.13 -11.77 -27.34
N ALA A 330 -21.95 -11.64 -26.02
CA ALA A 330 -20.65 -11.45 -25.40
C ALA A 330 -19.73 -12.66 -25.63
N MET A 331 -20.25 -13.88 -25.45
CA MET A 331 -19.52 -15.13 -25.70
C MET A 331 -19.09 -15.27 -27.16
N ALA A 332 -19.99 -14.93 -28.09
CA ALA A 332 -19.70 -14.97 -29.52
C ALA A 332 -18.67 -13.91 -29.94
N LYS A 333 -18.76 -12.71 -29.36
CA LYS A 333 -17.85 -11.59 -29.68
C LYS A 333 -16.47 -11.74 -29.03
N TYR A 334 -16.40 -12.29 -27.83
CA TYR A 334 -15.17 -12.39 -27.03
C TYR A 334 -14.81 -13.83 -26.65
N PRO A 335 -14.71 -14.78 -27.61
CA PRO A 335 -14.61 -16.21 -27.30
C PRO A 335 -13.42 -16.56 -26.40
N ASN A 336 -12.29 -15.87 -26.53
CA ASN A 336 -11.09 -16.09 -25.71
C ASN A 336 -11.34 -15.83 -24.22
N ALA A 337 -12.17 -14.82 -23.90
CA ALA A 337 -12.50 -14.49 -22.51
C ALA A 337 -13.33 -15.58 -21.82
N TYR A 338 -14.10 -16.34 -22.61
CA TYR A 338 -15.00 -17.40 -22.13
C TYR A 338 -14.42 -18.81 -22.21
N GLN A 339 -13.22 -18.96 -22.76
CA GLN A 339 -12.47 -20.22 -22.75
C GLN A 339 -11.51 -20.34 -21.55
N PHE A 340 -11.47 -19.31 -20.68
CA PHE A 340 -10.51 -19.25 -19.59
C PHE A 340 -10.62 -20.47 -18.66
N ARG A 341 -9.48 -21.17 -18.54
CA ARG A 341 -9.20 -22.14 -17.49
C ARG A 341 -7.85 -21.79 -16.89
N GLY A 342 -7.83 -21.44 -15.62
CA GLY A 342 -6.60 -21.06 -14.93
C GLY A 342 -6.83 -20.83 -13.45
N SER A 343 -5.78 -21.00 -12.66
CA SER A 343 -5.84 -20.72 -11.23
C SER A 343 -5.83 -19.20 -10.98
N ILE A 344 -6.10 -18.79 -9.74
CA ILE A 344 -5.88 -17.40 -9.31
C ILE A 344 -4.38 -17.09 -9.39
N ARG A 345 -3.52 -18.04 -9.00
CA ARG A 345 -2.05 -17.91 -9.09
C ARG A 345 -1.60 -17.52 -10.50
N ASP A 346 -2.16 -18.16 -11.52
CA ASP A 346 -1.84 -17.87 -12.92
C ASP A 346 -2.24 -16.46 -13.34
N ALA A 347 -3.33 -15.93 -12.80
CA ALA A 347 -3.76 -14.57 -13.11
C ALA A 347 -3.02 -13.52 -12.29
N LEU A 348 -2.65 -13.85 -11.05
CA LEU A 348 -2.00 -12.93 -10.13
C LEU A 348 -0.48 -12.84 -10.41
N PHE A 349 0.25 -13.95 -10.52
CA PHE A 349 1.72 -13.90 -10.44
C PHE A 349 2.45 -13.98 -11.80
N LYS A 350 1.75 -13.96 -12.94
CA LYS A 350 2.37 -13.99 -14.29
C LYS A 350 2.88 -12.63 -14.78
N ARG A 351 3.31 -11.74 -13.89
CA ARG A 351 3.87 -10.43 -14.25
C ARG A 351 5.31 -10.50 -14.71
#